data_AF-A0A2L2XCI6-F1
#
_entry.id   AF-A0A2L2XCI6-F1
#
_cell.length_a   1.000
_cell.length_b   1.000
_cell.length_c   1.000
_cell.angle_alpha   90.00
_cell.angle_beta   90.00
_cell.angle_gamma   90.00
#
_symmetry.space_group_name_H-M   'P 1'
#
loop_
_entity.id
_entity.type
_entity.pdbx_description
1 polymer ?
#
loop_
_entity_poly.entity_id
_entity_poly.type
_entity_poly.pdbx_seq_one_letter_code
_entity_poly.pdbx_strand_id
1 'polypeptide(L)'
;MKVPKVKGKNITGAGSGDSYSVVLVPNEMLNYIKEKLGNEVLWVYDDDSNELFLVKRPESYTDALTGLGEDMWKNAGGVDYLKRERDEWDD
;
A
#
# COMPACT_ATOMS: atom_id res chain seq x y z
N MET A 1 -12.40 37.05 -1.73
CA MET A 1 -12.96 35.76 -1.31
C MET A 1 -12.15 35.27 -0.11
N LYS A 2 -12.74 35.20 1.09
CA LYS A 2 -12.04 34.77 2.32
C LYS A 2 -12.23 33.27 2.50
N VAL A 3 -11.14 32.50 2.51
CA VAL A 3 -11.16 31.06 2.80
C VAL A 3 -11.36 30.87 4.31
N PRO A 4 -12.31 30.03 4.79
CA PRO A 4 -12.51 29.83 6.22
C PRO A 4 -11.37 28.98 6.79
N LYS A 5 -10.73 29.44 7.87
CA LYS A 5 -9.80 28.62 8.66
C LYS A 5 -10.61 27.68 9.55
N VAL A 6 -10.62 26.39 9.22
CA VAL A 6 -11.16 25.35 10.09
C VAL A 6 -10.18 25.12 11.25
N LYS A 7 -10.60 25.42 12.48
CA LYS A 7 -9.82 25.09 13.68
C LYS A 7 -9.97 23.59 13.96
N GLY A 8 -8.88 22.83 13.77
CA GLY A 8 -8.80 21.45 14.23
C GLY A 8 -9.04 21.37 15.73
N LYS A 9 -9.93 20.48 16.16
CA LYS A 9 -10.23 20.24 17.57
C LYS A 9 -9.39 19.04 18.01
N ASN A 10 -8.44 19.25 18.91
CA ASN A 10 -7.66 18.15 19.48
C ASN A 10 -8.58 17.29 20.35
N ILE A 11 -8.73 16.01 19.98
CA ILE A 11 -9.43 15.01 20.77
C ILE A 11 -8.38 14.27 21.59
N THR A 12 -8.34 14.56 22.89
CA THR A 12 -7.50 13.86 23.85
C THR A 12 -8.20 12.57 24.26
N GLY A 13 -7.74 11.43 23.76
CA GLY A 13 -8.08 10.11 24.29
C GLY A 13 -7.45 9.92 25.66
N ALA A 14 -8.24 9.46 26.63
CA ALA A 14 -7.74 9.11 27.96
C ALA A 14 -7.03 7.75 27.89
N GLY A 15 -5.71 7.73 28.15
CA GLY A 15 -4.92 6.51 28.36
C GLY A 15 -3.78 6.32 27.34
N SER A 16 -2.57 6.13 27.88
CA SER A 16 -1.22 6.10 27.25
C SER A 16 -0.70 7.45 26.76
N GLY A 17 0.57 7.75 27.06
CA GLY A 17 1.25 9.02 26.76
C GLY A 17 1.60 9.23 25.28
N ASP A 18 0.78 8.68 24.38
CA ASP A 18 1.02 8.73 22.94
C ASP A 18 0.25 9.92 22.35
N SER A 19 0.96 10.78 21.62
CA SER A 19 0.35 11.91 20.92
C SER A 19 -0.19 11.43 19.56
N TYR A 20 -1.51 11.48 19.37
CA TYR A 20 -2.14 11.13 18.10
C TYR A 20 -2.54 12.38 17.31
N SER A 21 -2.26 12.34 16.00
CA SER A 21 -2.81 13.29 15.03
C SER A 21 -4.06 12.68 14.39
N VAL A 22 -5.14 13.46 14.28
CA VAL A 22 -6.40 13.00 13.67
C VAL A 22 -6.64 13.69 12.35
N VAL A 23 -6.93 12.90 11.31
CA VAL A 23 -7.36 13.39 10.01
C VAL A 23 -8.89 13.27 9.93
N LEU A 24 -9.56 14.39 9.68
CA LEU A 24 -11.00 14.43 9.46
C LEU A 24 -11.28 14.34 7.96
N VAL A 25 -12.02 13.31 7.57
CA VAL A 25 -12.39 13.05 6.18
C VAL A 25 -13.92 13.17 6.04
N PRO A 26 -14.45 13.87 5.02
CA PRO A 26 -15.88 13.91 4.77
C PRO A 26 -16.47 12.51 4.58
N ASN A 27 -17.69 12.29 5.09
CA ASN A 27 -18.36 10.99 4.97
C ASN A 27 -18.56 10.55 3.50
N GLU A 28 -18.76 11.50 2.59
CA GLU A 28 -18.84 11.23 1.15
C GLU A 28 -17.55 10.61 0.60
N MET A 29 -16.38 11.09 1.03
CA MET A 29 -15.09 10.53 0.61
C MET A 29 -14.88 9.15 1.21
N LEU A 30 -15.28 8.95 2.47
CA LEU A 30 -15.21 7.63 3.09
C LEU A 30 -16.10 6.60 2.37
N ASN A 31 -17.31 7.00 1.99
CA ASN A 31 -18.23 6.15 1.23
C ASN A 31 -17.68 5.83 -0.15
N TYR A 32 -17.10 6.82 -0.84
CA TYR A 32 -16.42 6.62 -2.11
C TYR A 32 -15.26 5.62 -2.00
N ILE A 33 -14.43 5.75 -0.96
CA ILE A 33 -13.33 4.80 -0.70
C ILE A 33 -13.87 3.39 -0.49
N LYS A 34 -14.92 3.23 0.31
CA LYS A 34 -15.54 1.91 0.57
C LYS A 34 -16.13 1.29 -0.69
N GLU A 35 -16.78 2.08 -1.54
CA GLU A 35 -17.32 1.61 -2.81
C GLU A 35 -16.21 1.10 -3.74
N LYS A 36 -15.04 1.77 -3.77
CA LYS A 36 -13.93 1.42 -4.66
C LYS A 36 -13.01 0.33 -4.12
N LEU A 37 -12.65 0.40 -2.85
CA LEU A 37 -11.60 -0.44 -2.24
C LEU A 37 -12.16 -1.48 -1.27
N GLY A 38 -13.44 -1.41 -0.91
CA GLY A 38 -14.07 -2.28 0.08
C GLY A 38 -13.96 -1.73 1.52
N ASN A 39 -14.40 -2.55 2.48
CA ASN A 39 -14.43 -2.15 3.89
C ASN A 39 -13.05 -2.20 4.56
N GLU A 40 -12.13 -2.97 3.99
CA GLU A 40 -10.76 -3.11 4.48
C GLU A 40 -9.79 -2.65 3.40
N VAL A 41 -8.86 -1.79 3.78
CA VAL A 41 -7.85 -1.24 2.88
C VAL A 41 -6.47 -1.45 3.47
N LEU A 42 -5.50 -1.68 2.61
CA LEU A 42 -4.09 -1.56 2.95
C LEU A 42 -3.68 -0.10 2.77
N TRP A 43 -2.72 0.35 3.54
CA TRP A 43 -2.16 1.69 3.39
C TRP A 43 -0.64 1.61 3.33
N VAL A 44 -0.05 2.48 2.52
CA VAL A 44 1.40 2.63 2.39
C VAL A 44 1.70 4.11 2.39
N TYR A 45 2.69 4.52 3.18
CA TYR A 45 3.22 5.87 3.14
C TYR A 45 4.49 5.86 2.32
N ASP A 46 4.57 6.76 1.34
CA ASP A 46 5.77 6.98 0.55
C ASP A 46 6.48 8.24 1.07
N ASP A 47 7.64 8.05 1.69
CA ASP A 47 8.43 9.14 2.27
C ASP A 47 8.98 10.09 1.19
N ASP A 48 9.22 9.60 -0.03
CA ASP A 48 9.82 10.40 -1.11
C ASP A 48 8.81 11.43 -1.66
N SER A 49 7.58 10.97 -1.94
CA SER A 49 6.49 11.84 -2.40
C SER A 49 5.71 12.50 -1.25
N ASN A 50 5.88 12.03 -0.01
CA ASN A 50 5.07 12.39 1.15
C ASN A 50 3.58 12.08 0.97
N GLU A 51 3.25 11.02 0.22
CA GLU A 51 1.87 10.62 -0.10
C GLU A 51 1.45 9.38 0.70
N LEU A 52 0.17 9.36 1.12
CA LEU A 52 -0.46 8.17 1.70
C LEU A 52 -1.33 7.50 0.63
N PHE A 53 -0.96 6.29 0.25
CA PHE A 53 -1.70 5.47 -0.69
C PHE A 53 -2.67 4.54 0.05
N LEU A 54 -3.90 4.45 -0.44
CA LEU A 54 -4.87 3.44 -0.02
C LEU A 54 -4.99 2.40 -1.13
N VAL A 55 -4.80 1.14 -0.77
CA VAL A 55 -4.79 0.01 -1.71
C VAL A 55 -5.90 -0.96 -1.34
N LYS A 56 -6.64 -1.44 -2.34
CA LYS A 56 -7.64 -2.48 -2.14
C LYS A 56 -6.96 -3.74 -1.61
N ARG A 57 -7.47 -4.29 -0.50
CA ARG A 57 -7.01 -5.59 -0.01
C ARG A 57 -7.41 -6.68 -1.02
N PRO A 58 -6.46 -7.52 -1.48
CA PRO A 58 -6.81 -8.64 -2.35
C PRO A 58 -7.58 -9.69 -1.54
N GLU A 59 -8.52 -10.38 -2.19
CA GLU A 59 -9.25 -11.50 -1.57
C GLU A 59 -8.30 -12.68 -1.29
N SER A 60 -7.28 -12.84 -2.14
CA SER A 60 -6.23 -13.84 -2.01
C SER A 60 -4.89 -13.20 -2.40
N TYR A 61 -3.96 -13.13 -1.45
CA TYR A 61 -2.61 -12.65 -1.74
C TYR A 61 -1.86 -13.59 -2.68
N THR A 62 -2.11 -14.90 -2.59
CA THR A 62 -1.52 -15.87 -3.50
C THR A 62 -1.93 -15.58 -4.92
N ASP A 63 -3.23 -15.37 -5.19
CA ASP A 63 -3.70 -15.10 -6.55
C ASP A 63 -3.21 -13.74 -7.04
N ALA A 64 -3.22 -12.72 -6.19
CA ALA A 64 -2.74 -11.38 -6.52
C ALA A 64 -1.23 -11.33 -6.84
N LEU A 65 -0.45 -12.23 -6.24
CA LEU A 65 1.00 -12.32 -6.44
C LEU A 65 1.39 -13.45 -7.41
N THR A 66 0.44 -14.23 -7.90
CA THR A 66 0.71 -15.31 -8.86
C THR A 66 1.18 -14.69 -10.17
N GLY A 67 2.29 -15.20 -10.71
CA GLY A 67 2.92 -14.66 -11.92
C GLY A 67 3.77 -13.42 -11.66
N LEU A 68 3.89 -12.94 -10.42
CA LEU A 68 4.84 -11.88 -10.09
C LEU A 68 6.26 -12.35 -10.43
N GLY A 69 6.92 -11.64 -11.34
CA GLY A 69 8.26 -11.98 -11.82
C GLY A 69 8.29 -12.99 -12.97
N GLU A 70 7.15 -13.48 -13.47
CA GLU A 70 7.11 -14.44 -14.58
C GLU A 70 7.81 -13.88 -15.83
N ASP A 71 7.48 -12.65 -16.23
CA ASP A 71 8.09 -11.99 -17.39
C ASP A 71 9.57 -11.68 -17.18
N MET A 72 9.95 -11.30 -15.96
CA MET A 72 11.35 -11.11 -15.59
C MET A 72 12.14 -12.42 -15.76
N TRP A 73 11.61 -13.53 -15.25
CA TRP A 73 12.22 -14.85 -15.38
C TRP A 73 12.30 -15.33 -16.82
N LYS A 74 11.24 -15.11 -17.61
CA LYS A 74 11.24 -15.40 -19.06
C LYS A 74 12.34 -14.62 -19.77
N ASN A 75 12.49 -13.32 -19.49
CA ASN A 75 13.50 -12.46 -20.09
C ASN A 75 14.93 -12.81 -19.65
N ALA A 76 15.11 -13.27 -18.41
CA ALA A 76 16.41 -13.71 -17.90
C ALA A 76 16.93 -15.00 -18.57
N GLY A 77 16.08 -15.72 -19.33
CA GLY A 77 16.39 -17.00 -19.95
C GLY A 77 15.78 -18.21 -19.23
N GLY A 78 14.95 -17.96 -18.21
CA GLY A 78 14.18 -18.98 -17.50
C GLY A 78 15.02 -20.16 -17.02
N VAL A 79 14.73 -21.34 -17.57
CA VAL A 79 15.42 -22.58 -17.20
C VAL A 79 16.88 -22.58 -17.66
N ASP A 80 17.20 -21.96 -18.79
CA ASP A 80 18.55 -21.96 -19.33
C ASP A 80 19.48 -21.05 -18.52
N TYR A 81 18.93 -19.98 -17.94
CA TYR A 81 19.64 -19.19 -16.92
C TYR A 81 20.05 -20.07 -15.74
N LEU A 82 19.10 -20.81 -15.16
CA LEU A 82 19.35 -21.67 -14.01
C LEU A 82 20.36 -22.78 -14.28
N LYS A 83 20.35 -23.35 -15.50
CA LYS A 83 21.35 -24.35 -15.92
C LYS A 83 22.74 -23.75 -15.94
N ARG A 84 22.91 -22.59 -16.60
CA ARG A 84 24.21 -21.90 -16.67
C ARG A 84 24.76 -21.59 -15.27
N GLU A 85 23.94 -20.99 -14.40
CA GLU A 85 24.38 -20.66 -13.03
C GLU A 85 24.76 -21.91 -12.24
N ARG A 86 24.05 -23.03 -12.45
CA ARG A 86 24.37 -24.30 -11.78
C ARG A 86 25.68 -24.90 -12.29
N ASP A 87 25.90 -24.88 -13.59
CA ASP A 87 27.14 -25.38 -14.20
C ASP A 87 28.34 -24.54 -13.71
N GLU A 88 28.18 -23.22 -13.53
CA GLU A 88 29.20 -22.33 -12.97
C GLU A 88 29.55 -22.60 -11.49
N TRP A 89 28.70 -23.31 -10.73
CA TRP A 89 28.98 -23.63 -9.32
C TRP A 89 29.72 -24.96 -9.14
N ASP A 90 29.74 -25.80 -10.19
CA ASP A 90 30.40 -27.10 -10.19
C ASP A 90 31.86 -27.01 -10.72
N ASP A 91 32.32 -25.81 -11.13
CA ASP A 91 33.70 -25.45 -11.51
C ASP A 91 34.49 -24.75 -10.37
#